data_AF-A0A0J8G5S1-F1
#
_entry.id   AF-A0A0J8G5S1-F1
#
_cell.length_a   1.000
_cell.length_b   1.000
_cell.length_c   1.000
_cell.angle_alpha   90.00
_cell.angle_beta   90.00
_cell.angle_gamma   90.00
#
_symmetry.space_group_name_H-M   'P 1'
#
loop_
_entity.id
_entity.type
_entity.pdbx_description
1 polymer ?
#
loop_
_entity_poly.entity_id
_entity_poly.type
_entity_poly.pdbx_seq_one_letter_code
_entity_poly.pdbx_strand_id
1 'polypeptide(L)' 'MRIHILKYSENGKEVERGFRDRRKAEKLKKIKGGTIRHLDVDIEVRISV' A
#
# COMPACT_ATOMS: atom_id res chain seq x y z
N MET A 1 11.65 5.11 -3.13
CA MET A 1 10.96 3.79 -3.15
C MET A 1 9.45 4.01 -3.30
N ARG A 2 8.78 3.32 -4.24
CA ARG A 2 7.32 3.44 -4.43
C ARG A 2 6.55 2.44 -3.56
N ILE A 3 5.60 2.91 -2.76
CA ILE A 3 4.64 2.11 -1.99
C ILE A 3 3.28 2.20 -2.69
N HIS A 4 2.61 1.05 -2.85
CA HIS A 4 1.23 0.95 -3.32
C HIS A 4 0.31 0.79 -2.11
N ILE A 5 -0.54 1.77 -1.83
CA ILE A 5 -1.49 1.73 -0.70
C ILE A 5 -2.86 1.32 -1.22
N LEU A 6 -3.37 0.17 -0.79
CA LEU A 6 -4.75 -0.26 -1.07
C LEU A 6 -5.66 0.22 0.07
N LYS A 7 -6.71 0.96 -0.27
CA LYS A 7 -7.82 1.29 0.63
C LYS A 7 -9.02 0.40 0.31
N TYR A 8 -9.55 -0.31 1.30
CA TYR A 8 -10.70 -1.20 1.15
C TYR A 8 -11.58 -1.22 2.41
N SER A 9 -12.82 -1.67 2.29
CA SER A 9 -13.73 -1.84 3.43
C SER A 9 -13.64 -3.27 3.95
N GLU A 10 -13.45 -3.44 5.25
CA GLU A 10 -13.45 -4.73 5.93
C GLU A 10 -14.31 -4.62 7.19
N ASN A 11 -15.37 -5.42 7.27
CA ASN A 11 -16.31 -5.44 8.40
C ASN A 11 -16.88 -4.05 8.76
N GLY A 12 -17.21 -3.24 7.75
CA GLY A 12 -17.76 -1.89 7.94
C GLY A 12 -16.74 -0.83 8.34
N LYS A 13 -15.44 -1.16 8.38
CA LYS A 13 -14.35 -0.21 8.63
C LYS A 13 -13.50 -0.02 7.39
N GLU A 14 -13.04 1.21 7.14
CA GLU A 14 -12.03 1.45 6.11
C GLU A 14 -10.66 1.03 6.62
N VAL A 15 -9.95 0.23 5.83
CA VAL A 15 -8.60 -0.25 6.10
C VAL A 15 -7.68 0.19 4.97
N GLU A 16 -6.51 0.70 5.34
CA GLU A 16 -5.44 1.04 4.41
C GLU A 16 -4.26 0.09 4.62
N ARG A 17 -3.74 -0.48 3.52
CA ARG A 17 -2.61 -1.40 3.57
C ARG A 17 -1.57 -1.07 2.51
N GLY A 18 -0.34 -0.85 2.95
CA GLY A 18 0.81 -0.58 2.08
C GLY A 18 1.47 -1.85 1.54
N PHE A 19 1.86 -1.81 0.27
CA PHE A 19 2.57 -2.87 -0.43
C PHE A 19 3.78 -2.30 -1.16
N ARG A 20 4.95 -2.93 -1.01
CA ARG A 20 6.13 -2.60 -1.82
C ARG A 20 5.98 -3.06 -3.28
N ASP A 21 5.25 -4.16 -3.50
CA ASP A 21 5.02 -4.73 -4.83
C ASP A 21 3.57 -4.49 -5.29
N ARG A 22 3.42 -3.86 -6.47
CA ARG A 22 2.14 -3.61 -7.13
C ARG A 22 1.30 -4.87 -7.29
N ARG A 23 1.90 -6.01 -7.64
CA ARG A 23 1.16 -7.26 -7.91
C ARG A 23 0.40 -7.75 -6.68
N LYS A 24 0.99 -7.58 -5.49
CA LYS A 24 0.35 -7.93 -4.22
C LYS A 24 -0.85 -7.03 -3.91
N ALA A 25 -0.71 -5.72 -4.15
CA ALA A 25 -1.80 -4.75 -3.99
C ALA A 25 -2.98 -5.07 -4.94
N GLU A 26 -2.70 -5.33 -6.22
CA GLU A 26 -3.71 -5.68 -7.23
C GLU A 26 -4.42 -7.01 -6.91
N LYS A 27 -3.68 -8.02 -6.43
CA LYS A 27 -4.28 -9.29 -6.02
C LYS A 27 -5.27 -9.09 -4.87
N LEU A 28 -4.91 -8.30 -3.87
CA LEU A 28 -5.80 -8.02 -2.74
C LEU A 28 -6.99 -7.14 -3.16
N LYS A 29 -6.77 -6.15 -4.04
CA LYS A 29 -7.85 -5.33 -4.62
C LYS A 29 -8.91 -6.18 -5.31
N LYS A 30 -8.52 -7.21 -6.08
CA LYS A 30 -9.47 -8.14 -6.73
C LYS A 30 -10.30 -8.94 -5.74
N ILE A 31 -9.75 -9.23 -4.55
CA ILE A 31 -10.43 -10.04 -3.52
C ILE A 31 -11.34 -9.16 -2.66
N LYS A 32 -10.86 -7.99 -2.23
CA LYS A 32 -11.52 -7.14 -1.23
C LYS A 32 -12.32 -5.98 -1.84
N GLY A 33 -12.15 -5.70 -3.12
CA GLY A 33 -12.58 -4.43 -3.72
C GLY A 33 -11.75 -3.26 -3.19
N GLY A 34 -11.87 -2.09 -3.82
CA GLY A 34 -11.23 -0.85 -3.36
C GLY A 34 -10.32 -0.18 -4.38
N THR A 35 -9.53 0.79 -3.89
CA THR A 35 -8.71 1.69 -4.71
C THR A 35 -7.25 1.65 -4.27
N ILE A 36 -6.36 1.64 -5.26
CA ILE A 36 -4.90 1.68 -5.03
C ILE A 36 -4.43 3.11 -5.28
N ARG A 37 -3.66 3.63 -4.33
CA ARG A 37 -2.92 4.89 -4.41
C ARG A 37 -1.42 4.60 -4.41
N HIS A 38 -0.64 5.55 -4.91
CA HIS A 38 0.82 5.46 -4.92
C HIS A 38 1.40 6.51 -3.99
N LEU A 39 2.38 6.10 -3.19
CA LEU A 39 3.19 6.98 -2.37
C LEU A 39 4.65 6.75 -2.75
N ASP A 40 5.28 7.75 -3.36
CA ASP A 40 6.72 7.75 -3.59
C ASP A 40 7.40 8.25 -2.30
N VAL A 41 8.10 7.34 -1.62
CA VAL A 41 8.80 7.62 -0.36
C VAL A 41 10.29 7.66 -0.65
N ASP A 42 10.91 8.82 -0.47
CA ASP A 42 12.36 8.92 -0.40
C ASP A 42 12.81 8.54 1.02
N ILE A 43 13.61 7.48 1.14
CA ILE A 43 14.14 7.05 2.43
C ILE A 43 15.61 7.45 2.43
N GLU A 44 15.93 8.59 3.03
CA GLU A 44 17.31 8.91 3.38
C GLU A 44 17.76 7.98 4.51
N VAL A 45 18.59 6.99 4.16
CA VAL A 45 19.25 6.15 5.16
C VAL A 45 20.39 6.97 5.78
N ARG A 46 20.11 7.66 6.90
CA ARG A 46 21.17 8.23 7.74
C ARG A 46 21.88 7.10 8.48
N ILE A 47 23.06 6.74 8.01
CA ILE A 47 24.00 5.90 8.75
C ILE A 47 24.75 6.85 9.69
N SER A 48 24.41 6.83 10.98
CA SER A 48 25.28 7.39 12.01
C SER A 48 26.42 6.40 12.24
N VAL A 49 27.63 6.79 11.83
CA VAL A 49 28.88 6.05 12.09
C VAL A 49 29.38 6.39 13.48
#